data_AF-A0A6I6EC46-F1
#
_entry.id   AF-A0A6I6EC46-F1
#
_cell.length_a   1.000
_cell.length_b   1.000
_cell.length_c   1.000
_cell.angle_alpha   90.00
_cell.angle_beta   90.00
_cell.angle_gamma   90.00
#
_symmetry.space_group_name_H-M   'P 1'
#
loop_
_entity.id
_entity.type
_entity.pdbx_description
1 polymer ?
#
loop_
_entity_poly.entity_id
_entity_poly.type
_entity_poly.pdbx_seq_one_letter_code
_entity_poly.pdbx_strand_id
1 'polypeptide(L)'
;MNLSMSAWLQHKIDEYKFSIRDMTVDFYMAQARLNRPECSIEQLRKFNDTCLDMAELCQLNGDDQSYLHAMGKLHQRLVVELSDTSRERLYRMQAWQLARHSLSRLCHQLAMNGEWDKASVLQSEFVKHASWIM
;
A
#
# COMPACT_ATOMS: atom_id res chain seq x y z
N MET A 1 26.86 26.63 -11.01
CA MET A 1 26.82 26.35 -9.56
C MET A 1 27.25 24.90 -9.38
N ASN A 2 28.52 24.64 -9.03
CA ASN A 2 29.04 23.27 -8.87
C ASN A 2 28.81 22.84 -7.42
N LEU A 3 27.59 22.40 -7.10
CA LEU A 3 27.36 21.65 -5.86
C LEU A 3 28.24 20.40 -5.92
N SER A 4 28.99 20.13 -4.85
CA SER A 4 29.69 18.85 -4.74
C SER A 4 28.65 17.73 -4.83
N MET A 5 29.04 16.57 -5.37
CA MET A 5 28.17 15.40 -5.47
C MET A 5 27.55 15.03 -4.10
N SER A 6 28.30 15.25 -3.01
CA SER A 6 27.82 15.09 -1.64
C SER A 6 26.69 16.05 -1.25
N ALA A 7 26.81 17.34 -1.60
CA ALA A 7 25.78 18.34 -1.31
C ALA A 7 24.52 18.10 -2.14
N TRP A 8 24.68 17.68 -3.41
CA TRP A 8 23.56 17.28 -4.26
C TRP A 8 22.83 16.04 -3.71
N LEU A 9 23.57 15.03 -3.25
CA LEU A 9 22.98 13.82 -2.68
C LEU A 9 22.23 14.12 -1.39
N GLN A 10 22.80 14.93 -0.50
CA GLN A 10 22.15 15.34 0.74
C GLN A 10 20.83 16.07 0.46
N HIS A 11 20.84 17.00 -0.49
CA HIS A 11 19.63 17.70 -0.93
C HIS A 11 18.54 16.72 -1.42
N LYS A 12 18.90 15.73 -2.24
CA LYS A 12 17.96 14.70 -2.73
C LYS A 12 17.37 13.85 -1.59
N ILE A 13 18.20 13.48 -0.61
CA ILE A 13 17.75 12.76 0.59
C ILE A 13 16.76 13.61 1.38
N ASP A 14 17.04 14.90 1.53
CA ASP A 14 16.17 15.80 2.27
C ASP A 14 14.84 16.04 1.55
N GLU A 15 14.85 16.23 0.23
CA GLU A 15 13.63 16.25 -0.61
C GLU A 15 12.77 14.99 -0.40
N TYR A 16 13.38 13.80 -0.47
CA TYR A 16 12.68 12.54 -0.24
C TYR A 16 12.04 12.48 1.15
N LYS A 17 12.78 12.87 2.20
CA LYS A 17 12.27 12.91 3.58
C LYS A 17 11.09 13.86 3.73
N PHE A 18 11.11 15.01 3.07
CA PHE A 18 9.97 15.93 3.09
C PHE A 18 8.76 15.33 2.37
N SER A 19 8.93 14.78 1.17
CA SER A 19 7.83 14.15 0.42
C SER A 19 7.18 12.98 1.17
N ILE A 20 7.98 12.15 1.84
CA ILE A 20 7.43 11.05 2.67
C ILE A 20 6.62 11.58 3.86
N ARG A 21 7.06 12.66 4.51
CA ARG A 21 6.33 13.26 5.64
C ARG A 21 4.98 13.80 5.20
N ASP A 22 4.95 14.54 4.09
CA ASP A 22 3.70 15.11 3.57
C ASP A 22 2.71 14.01 3.23
N MET A 23 3.16 12.97 2.52
CA MET A 23 2.32 11.85 2.14
C MET A 23 1.90 10.97 3.33
N THR A 24 2.69 10.95 4.41
CA THR A 24 2.30 10.28 5.67
C THR A 24 1.07 10.95 6.29
N VAL A 25 0.94 12.27 6.16
CA VAL A 25 -0.27 12.99 6.60
C VAL A 25 -1.47 12.54 5.77
N ASP A 26 -1.34 12.52 4.45
CA ASP A 26 -2.40 12.08 3.54
C ASP A 26 -2.82 10.63 3.83
N PHE A 27 -1.86 9.75 4.09
CA PHE A 27 -2.09 8.37 4.50
C PHE A 27 -2.98 8.29 5.74
N TYR A 28 -2.62 9.00 6.82
CA TYR A 28 -3.41 8.98 8.05
C TYR A 28 -4.79 9.62 7.87
N MET A 29 -4.89 10.67 7.06
CA MET A 29 -6.19 11.28 6.72
C MET A 29 -7.09 10.31 5.94
N ALA A 30 -6.55 9.57 4.97
CA ALA A 30 -7.28 8.58 4.21
C ALA A 30 -7.68 7.37 5.08
N GLN A 31 -6.77 6.90 5.93
CA GLN A 31 -7.04 5.82 6.88
C GLN A 31 -8.14 6.19 7.89
N ALA A 32 -8.12 7.42 8.41
CA ALA A 32 -9.16 7.91 9.32
C ALA A 32 -10.56 7.94 8.66
N ARG A 33 -10.63 8.24 7.36
CA ARG A 33 -11.90 8.16 6.60
C ARG A 33 -12.36 6.72 6.44
N LEU A 34 -11.43 5.80 6.15
CA LEU A 34 -11.72 4.38 5.98
C LEU A 34 -12.31 3.72 7.23
N ASN A 35 -11.88 4.18 8.42
CA ASN A 35 -12.39 3.71 9.71
C ASN A 35 -13.85 4.12 9.99
N ARG A 36 -14.48 4.96 9.15
CA ARG A 36 -15.88 5.35 9.33
C ARG A 36 -16.84 4.27 8.83
N PRO A 37 -17.93 3.96 9.56
CA PRO A 37 -18.94 3.00 9.12
C PRO A 37 -19.59 3.36 7.76
N GLU A 38 -19.73 4.64 7.49
CA GLU A 38 -20.26 5.22 6.25
C GLU A 38 -19.19 5.50 5.17
N CYS A 39 -18.03 4.84 5.26
CA CYS A 39 -16.98 4.94 4.24
C CYS A 39 -17.51 4.53 2.85
N SER A 40 -17.28 5.40 1.86
CA SER A 40 -17.69 5.14 0.48
C SER A 40 -16.63 4.34 -0.30
N ILE A 41 -17.06 3.72 -1.40
CA ILE A 41 -16.16 3.07 -2.37
C ILE A 41 -15.10 4.05 -2.89
N GLU A 42 -15.45 5.32 -3.07
CA GLU A 42 -14.50 6.37 -3.48
C GLU A 42 -13.42 6.59 -2.42
N GLN A 43 -13.78 6.60 -1.14
CA GLN A 43 -12.82 6.76 -0.04
C GLN A 43 -11.89 5.53 0.08
N LEU A 44 -12.41 4.33 -0.14
CA LEU A 44 -11.61 3.11 -0.25
C LEU A 44 -10.59 3.19 -1.39
N ARG A 45 -11.03 3.64 -2.57
CA ARG A 45 -10.13 3.85 -3.74
C ARG A 45 -9.08 4.92 -3.45
N LYS A 46 -9.49 6.05 -2.86
CA LYS A 46 -8.56 7.11 -2.49
C LYS A 46 -7.51 6.63 -1.49
N PHE A 47 -7.89 5.84 -0.50
CA PHE A 47 -6.93 5.23 0.43
C PHE A 47 -5.93 4.32 -0.29
N ASN A 48 -6.42 3.49 -1.23
CA ASN A 48 -5.55 2.68 -2.07
C ASN A 48 -4.56 3.54 -2.86
N ASP A 49 -5.05 4.57 -3.55
CA ASP A 49 -4.22 5.41 -4.42
C ASP A 49 -3.14 6.13 -3.60
N THR A 50 -3.48 6.70 -2.43
CA THR A 50 -2.51 7.30 -1.52
C THR A 50 -1.42 6.30 -1.06
N CYS A 51 -1.78 5.05 -0.81
CA CYS A 51 -0.79 4.03 -0.45
C CYS A 51 0.09 3.63 -1.64
N LEU A 52 -0.47 3.61 -2.85
CA LEU A 52 0.30 3.32 -4.08
C LEU A 52 1.26 4.46 -4.41
N ASP A 53 0.84 5.71 -4.25
CA ASP A 53 1.69 6.90 -4.41
C ASP A 53 2.85 6.85 -3.41
N MET A 54 2.57 6.44 -2.16
CA MET A 54 3.60 6.26 -1.13
C MET A 54 4.60 5.17 -1.49
N ALA A 55 4.11 4.03 -1.95
CA ALA A 55 4.97 2.95 -2.41
C ALA A 55 5.82 3.40 -3.61
N GLU A 56 5.23 4.06 -4.60
CA GLU A 56 5.96 4.55 -5.77
C GLU A 56 7.05 5.54 -5.40
N LEU A 57 6.80 6.48 -4.48
CA LEU A 57 7.83 7.39 -3.99
C LEU A 57 9.00 6.63 -3.34
N CYS A 58 8.73 5.62 -2.50
CA CYS A 58 9.77 4.79 -1.92
C CYS A 58 10.59 4.07 -3.01
N GLN A 59 9.91 3.47 -3.99
CA GLN A 59 10.55 2.72 -5.08
C GLN A 59 11.43 3.61 -5.96
N LEU A 60 10.95 4.81 -6.34
CA LEU A 60 11.71 5.78 -7.13
C LEU A 60 13.00 6.26 -6.44
N ASN A 61 13.04 6.19 -5.10
CA ASN A 61 14.19 6.57 -4.30
C ASN A 61 15.04 5.36 -3.85
N GLY A 62 14.73 4.15 -4.32
CA GLY A 62 15.46 2.93 -3.97
C GLY A 62 15.25 2.47 -2.51
N ASP A 63 14.17 2.90 -1.86
CA ASP A 63 13.81 2.50 -0.50
C ASP A 63 12.84 1.30 -0.52
N ASP A 64 13.39 0.13 -0.86
CA ASP A 64 12.61 -1.12 -0.99
C ASP A 64 11.95 -1.55 0.33
N GLN A 65 12.55 -1.22 1.47
CA GLN A 65 12.01 -1.55 2.79
C GLN A 65 10.74 -0.73 3.08
N SER A 66 10.79 0.59 2.87
CA SER A 66 9.61 1.44 3.02
C SER A 66 8.54 1.12 1.97
N TYR A 67 8.92 0.73 0.76
CA TYR A 67 8.00 0.22 -0.27
C TYR A 67 7.23 -1.00 0.25
N LEU A 68 7.94 -2.03 0.71
CA LEU A 68 7.33 -3.27 1.21
C LEU A 68 6.44 -3.00 2.42
N HIS A 69 6.86 -2.09 3.31
CA HIS A 69 6.07 -1.68 4.46
C HIS A 69 4.74 -1.02 4.05
N ALA A 70 4.78 -0.05 3.13
CA ALA A 70 3.59 0.66 2.66
C ALA A 70 2.62 -0.28 1.94
N MET A 71 3.14 -1.10 1.02
CA MET A 71 2.36 -2.08 0.28
C MET A 71 1.77 -3.17 1.19
N GLY A 72 2.53 -3.64 2.18
CA GLY A 72 2.07 -4.62 3.16
C GLY A 72 0.89 -4.10 4.00
N LYS A 73 1.01 -2.86 4.50
CA LYS A 73 -0.08 -2.19 5.22
C LYS A 73 -1.33 -2.01 4.36
N LEU A 74 -1.17 -1.59 3.10
CA LEU A 74 -2.26 -1.48 2.14
C LEU A 74 -2.97 -2.82 1.97
N HIS A 75 -2.22 -3.87 1.63
CA HIS A 75 -2.79 -5.18 1.37
C HIS A 75 -3.54 -5.74 2.57
N GLN A 76 -2.92 -5.68 3.76
CA GLN A 76 -3.54 -6.13 4.99
C GLN A 76 -4.84 -5.37 5.27
N ARG A 77 -4.86 -4.05 5.09
CA ARG A 77 -6.08 -3.27 5.31
C ARG A 77 -7.18 -3.64 4.31
N LEU A 78 -6.85 -3.85 3.04
CA LEU A 78 -7.82 -4.27 2.04
C LEU A 78 -8.42 -5.65 2.34
N VAL A 79 -7.62 -6.58 2.87
CA VAL A 79 -8.11 -7.90 3.34
C VAL A 79 -9.06 -7.78 4.53
N VAL A 80 -8.86 -6.79 5.42
CA VAL A 80 -9.80 -6.49 6.50
C VAL A 80 -11.12 -5.97 5.93
N GLU A 81 -11.08 -4.97 5.05
CA GLU A 81 -12.28 -4.39 4.42
C GLU A 81 -13.06 -5.43 3.57
N LEU A 82 -12.33 -6.33 2.92
CA LEU A 82 -12.86 -7.48 2.20
C LEU A 82 -13.69 -8.42 3.10
N SER A 83 -13.17 -8.68 4.30
CA SER A 83 -13.73 -9.65 5.24
C SER A 83 -14.83 -9.06 6.12
N ASP A 84 -15.03 -7.74 6.08
CA ASP A 84 -15.99 -7.04 6.93
C ASP A 84 -17.43 -7.20 6.41
N THR A 85 -18.17 -8.15 6.99
CA THR A 85 -19.56 -8.45 6.62
C THR A 85 -20.54 -7.33 6.96
N SER A 86 -20.14 -6.31 7.73
CA SER A 86 -20.96 -5.12 7.95
C SER A 86 -21.01 -4.21 6.73
N ARG A 87 -20.04 -4.33 5.81
CA ARG A 87 -19.98 -3.58 4.56
C ARG A 87 -20.82 -4.25 3.48
N GLU A 88 -21.39 -3.41 2.62
CA GLU A 88 -22.16 -3.85 1.47
C GLU A 88 -21.31 -4.68 0.49
N ARG A 89 -21.98 -5.54 -0.30
CA ARG A 89 -21.30 -6.46 -1.22
C ARG A 89 -20.44 -5.75 -2.26
N LEU A 90 -20.93 -4.65 -2.83
CA LEU A 90 -20.17 -3.89 -3.84
C LEU A 90 -18.88 -3.31 -3.29
N TYR A 91 -18.93 -2.77 -2.07
CA TYR A 91 -17.74 -2.28 -1.37
C TYR A 91 -16.71 -3.40 -1.14
N ARG A 92 -17.17 -4.56 -0.65
CA ARG A 92 -16.28 -5.73 -0.46
C ARG A 92 -15.70 -6.25 -1.78
N MET A 93 -16.47 -6.24 -2.87
CA MET A 93 -15.96 -6.59 -4.20
C MET A 93 -14.90 -5.60 -4.68
N GLN A 94 -15.05 -4.30 -4.41
CA GLN A 94 -13.99 -3.33 -4.71
C GLN A 94 -12.74 -3.61 -3.88
N ALA A 95 -12.88 -3.85 -2.57
CA ALA A 95 -11.76 -4.20 -1.70
C ALA A 95 -11.03 -5.46 -2.20
N TRP A 96 -11.76 -6.46 -2.71
CA TRP A 96 -11.19 -7.66 -3.32
C TRP A 96 -10.31 -7.36 -4.53
N GLN A 97 -10.81 -6.57 -5.48
CA GLN A 97 -10.03 -6.22 -6.67
C GLN A 97 -8.74 -5.50 -6.28
N LEU A 98 -8.84 -4.51 -5.39
CA LEU A 98 -7.68 -3.76 -4.91
C LEU A 98 -6.70 -4.66 -4.13
N ALA A 99 -7.20 -5.56 -3.28
CA ALA A 99 -6.39 -6.51 -2.52
C ALA A 99 -5.62 -7.46 -3.45
N ARG A 100 -6.26 -7.94 -4.52
CA ARG A 100 -5.62 -8.76 -5.54
C ARG A 100 -4.50 -8.01 -6.27
N HIS A 101 -4.72 -6.74 -6.63
CA HIS A 101 -3.70 -5.92 -7.28
C HIS A 101 -2.50 -5.65 -6.36
N SER A 102 -2.75 -5.26 -5.11
CA SER A 102 -1.68 -5.05 -4.11
C SER A 102 -0.88 -6.33 -3.84
N LEU A 103 -1.54 -7.49 -3.76
CA LEU A 103 -0.87 -8.79 -3.60
C LEU A 103 0.08 -9.08 -4.76
N SER A 104 -0.35 -8.84 -6.00
CA SER A 104 0.48 -9.09 -7.18
C SER A 104 1.77 -8.25 -7.14
N ARG A 105 1.67 -6.98 -6.75
CA ARG A 105 2.84 -6.09 -6.61
C ARG A 105 3.76 -6.55 -5.47
N LEU A 106 3.20 -6.88 -4.31
CA LEU A 106 3.96 -7.42 -3.18
C LEU A 106 4.71 -8.70 -3.52
N CYS A 107 4.04 -9.67 -4.15
CA CYS A 107 4.66 -10.92 -4.55
C CYS A 107 5.80 -10.70 -5.55
N HIS A 108 5.62 -9.77 -6.50
CA HIS A 108 6.67 -9.42 -7.45
C HIS A 108 7.91 -8.85 -6.75
N GLN A 109 7.73 -7.89 -5.84
CA GLN A 109 8.86 -7.31 -5.11
C GLN A 109 9.54 -8.34 -4.19
N LEU A 110 8.79 -9.16 -3.47
CA LEU A 110 9.34 -10.22 -2.62
C LEU A 110 10.14 -11.23 -3.45
N ALA A 111 9.65 -11.59 -4.64
CA ALA A 111 10.37 -12.45 -5.58
C ALA A 111 11.70 -11.84 -6.02
N MET A 112 11.72 -10.53 -6.34
CA MET A 112 12.95 -9.80 -6.67
C MET A 112 13.96 -9.78 -5.51
N ASN A 113 13.47 -9.77 -4.26
CA ASN A 113 14.29 -9.83 -3.06
C ASN A 113 14.69 -11.26 -2.65
N GLY A 114 14.22 -12.29 -3.37
CA GLY A 114 14.45 -13.71 -3.04
C GLY A 114 13.60 -14.23 -1.87
N GLU A 115 12.58 -13.49 -1.43
CA GLU A 115 11.72 -13.79 -0.29
C GLU A 115 10.47 -14.61 -0.70
N TRP A 116 10.68 -15.72 -1.41
CA TRP A 116 9.62 -16.55 -2.00
C TRP A 116 8.65 -17.11 -0.96
N ASP A 117 9.16 -17.53 0.20
CA ASP A 117 8.32 -18.08 1.29
C ASP A 117 7.29 -17.07 1.78
N LYS A 118 7.68 -15.79 1.91
CA LYS A 118 6.75 -14.72 2.32
C LYS A 118 5.69 -14.46 1.26
N ALA A 119 6.06 -14.51 -0.02
CA ALA A 119 5.10 -14.35 -1.11
C ALA A 119 4.05 -15.48 -1.10
N SER A 120 4.47 -16.73 -0.88
CA SER A 120 3.56 -17.88 -0.79
C SER A 120 2.61 -17.80 0.41
N VAL A 121 3.07 -17.31 1.56
CA VAL A 121 2.22 -17.06 2.74
C VAL A 121 1.13 -16.03 2.40
N LEU A 122 1.52 -14.87 1.85
CA LEU A 122 0.57 -13.81 1.48
C LEU A 122 -0.50 -14.30 0.49
N GLN A 123 -0.11 -15.07 -0.52
CA GLN A 123 -1.04 -15.65 -1.48
C GLN A 123 -2.03 -16.60 -0.80
N SER A 124 -1.52 -17.47 0.08
CA SER A 124 -2.34 -18.46 0.79
C SER A 124 -3.35 -17.78 1.73
N GLU A 125 -2.93 -16.72 2.44
CA GLU A 125 -3.82 -15.93 3.28
C GLU A 125 -4.91 -15.24 2.44
N PHE A 126 -4.53 -14.57 1.35
CA PHE A 126 -5.49 -13.90 0.49
C PHE A 126 -6.57 -14.86 -0.05
N VAL A 127 -6.20 -16.06 -0.51
CA VAL A 127 -7.15 -17.06 -1.01
C VAL A 127 -8.15 -17.47 0.09
N LYS A 128 -7.69 -17.66 1.33
CA LYS A 128 -8.55 -17.99 2.47
C LYS A 128 -9.59 -16.91 2.76
N HIS A 129 -9.27 -15.63 2.52
CA HIS A 129 -10.22 -14.53 2.72
C HIS A 129 -11.12 -14.33 1.49
N ALA A 130 -10.57 -14.49 0.28
CA ALA A 130 -11.32 -14.34 -0.97
C ALA A 130 -12.44 -15.38 -1.13
N SER A 131 -12.28 -16.58 -0.57
CA SER A 131 -13.30 -17.64 -0.63
C SER A 131 -14.61 -17.28 0.08
N TRP A 132 -14.64 -16.22 0.89
CA TRP A 132 -15.84 -15.79 1.63
C TRP A 132 -16.72 -14.80 0.85
N ILE A 133 -16.26 -14.35 -0.32
CA ILE A 133 -17.00 -13.45 -1.21
C ILE A 133 -17.65 -14.17 -2.39
N MET A 134 -17.11 -15.33 -2.78
CA MET A 134 -17.71 -16.25 -3.76
C MET A 134 -18.87 -17.00 -3.12
#